data_AF-A0A7C7LM49-F1
#
_entry.id   AF-A0A7C7LM49-F1
#
_cell.length_a   1.000
_cell.length_b   1.000
_cell.length_c   1.000
_cell.angle_alpha   90.00
_cell.angle_beta   90.00
_cell.angle_gamma   90.00
#
_symmetry.space_group_name_H-M   'P 1'
#
loop_
_entity.id
_entity.type
_entity.pdbx_description
1 polymer ?
#
loop_
_entity_poly.entity_id
_entity_poly.type
_entity_poly.pdbx_seq_one_letter_code
_entity_poly.pdbx_strand_id
1 'polypeptide(L)' 'MAEICLVTPPIGLNCFVVNGVRPDIPLNDVFRGIGPFFVADVATVGLFIAVPEIVTFLPRLMLQNL' A
#
# COMPACT_ATOMS: atom_id res chain seq x y z
N MET A 1 -0.58 5.82 -2.72
CA MET A 1 -1.11 4.49 -2.34
C MET A 1 -1.53 3.69 -3.57
N ALA A 2 -0.68 3.60 -4.61
CA ALA A 2 -0.91 2.66 -5.71
C ALA A 2 -0.53 1.22 -5.30
N GLU A 3 0.22 1.07 -4.21
CA GLU A 3 0.81 -0.19 -3.74
C GLU A 3 -0.22 -1.19 -3.22
N ILE A 4 -1.32 -0.73 -2.61
CA ILE A 4 -2.41 -1.60 -2.15
C ILE A 4 -2.97 -2.45 -3.31
N CYS A 5 -3.07 -1.88 -4.52
CA CYS A 5 -3.52 -2.58 -5.71
C CYS A 5 -2.50 -3.63 -6.20
N LEU A 6 -1.20 -3.42 -5.93
CA LEU A 6 -0.12 -4.32 -6.34
C LEU A 6 0.03 -5.53 -5.42
N VAL A 7 -0.55 -5.50 -4.21
CA VAL A 7 -0.50 -6.61 -3.24
C VAL A 7 -1.82 -7.39 -3.15
N THR A 8 -2.93 -6.84 -3.66
CA THR A 8 -4.26 -7.46 -3.59
C THR A 8 -4.60 -8.21 -4.90
N PRO A 9 -5.17 -9.44 -4.85
CA PRO A 9 -5.71 -10.10 -6.05
C PRO A 9 -6.83 -9.25 -6.66
N PRO A 10 -6.95 -9.10 -8.01
CA PRO A 10 -6.38 -9.91 -9.11
C PRO A 10 -5.10 -9.35 -9.75
N ILE A 11 -4.66 -8.13 -9.40
CA ILE A 11 -3.48 -7.51 -10.00
C ILE A 11 -2.22 -8.07 -9.35
N GLY A 12 -2.14 -8.03 -8.01
CA GLY A 12 -1.19 -8.79 -7.18
C GLY A 12 0.28 -8.81 -7.64
N LEU A 13 0.71 -7.84 -8.43
CA LEU A 13 1.96 -7.90 -9.19
C LEU A 13 3.15 -8.22 -8.29
N ASN A 14 3.21 -7.62 -7.11
CA ASN A 14 4.31 -7.86 -6.17
C ASN A 14 4.31 -9.32 -5.66
N CYS A 15 3.14 -9.88 -5.35
CA CYS A 15 3.01 -11.29 -4.95
C CYS A 15 3.36 -12.25 -6.09
N PHE A 16 2.99 -11.91 -7.33
CA PHE A 16 3.36 -12.69 -8.51
C PHE A 16 4.86 -12.63 -8.81
N VAL A 17 5.50 -11.47 -8.65
CA VAL A 17 6.96 -11.33 -8.80
C VAL A 17 7.69 -12.17 -7.75
N VAL A 18 7.24 -12.15 -6.48
CA VAL A 18 7.82 -12.97 -5.42
C VAL A 18 7.68 -14.46 -5.72
N ASN A 19 6.49 -14.91 -6.15
CA ASN A 19 6.29 -16.30 -6.56
C ASN A 19 7.14 -16.68 -7.79
N GLY A 20 7.38 -15.75 -8.72
CA GLY A 20 8.29 -15.96 -9.85
C GLY A 20 9.75 -16.18 -9.46
N VAL A 21 10.22 -15.53 -8.38
CA VAL A 21 11.57 -15.73 -7.82
C VAL A 21 11.63 -16.97 -6.91
N ARG A 22 10.53 -17.30 -6.24
CA ARG A 22 10.38 -18.43 -5.31
C ARG A 22 9.17 -19.29 -5.66
N PRO A 23 9.27 -20.11 -6.73
CA PRO A 23 8.16 -20.95 -7.19
C PRO A 23 7.82 -22.09 -6.22
N ASP A 24 8.70 -22.36 -5.26
CA ASP A 24 8.49 -23.34 -4.18
C ASP A 24 7.45 -22.90 -3.15
N ILE A 25 7.10 -21.61 -3.11
CA ILE A 25 6.10 -21.07 -2.19
C ILE A 25 4.77 -20.90 -2.95
N PRO A 26 3.68 -21.56 -2.52
CA PRO A 26 2.37 -21.37 -3.12
C PRO A 26 1.95 -19.91 -3.10
N LEU A 27 1.42 -19.41 -4.21
CA LEU A 27 0.98 -18.02 -4.33
C LEU A 27 -0.07 -17.62 -3.25
N ASN A 28 -0.92 -18.57 -2.84
CA ASN A 28 -1.87 -18.37 -1.76
C ASN A 28 -1.19 -18.06 -0.42
N ASP A 29 -0.06 -18.71 -0.13
CA ASP A 29 0.72 -18.45 1.08
C ASP A 29 1.40 -17.08 1.03
N VAL A 30 1.82 -16.63 -0.16
CA VAL A 30 2.35 -15.28 -0.38
C VAL A 30 1.27 -14.22 -0.10
N PHE A 31 0.06 -14.40 -0.64
CA PHE A 31 -1.06 -13.48 -0.37
C PHE A 31 -1.52 -13.51 1.10
N ARG A 32 -1.45 -14.67 1.75
CA ARG A 32 -1.78 -14.77 3.16
C ARG A 32 -0.69 -14.13 4.05
N GLY A 33 0.57 -14.23 3.63
CA GLY A 33 1.71 -13.64 4.32
C GLY A 33 1.75 -12.11 4.27
N ILE A 34 1.20 -11.48 3.23
CA ILE A 34 1.21 -10.02 3.08
C ILE A 34 0.14 -9.29 3.92
N GLY A 35 -0.76 -10.03 4.58
CA GLY A 35 -1.86 -9.48 5.38
C GLY A 35 -1.46 -8.36 6.36
N PRO A 36 -0.39 -8.49 7.17
CA PRO A 36 0.04 -7.43 8.09
C PRO A 36 0.46 -6.15 7.37
N PHE A 37 1.08 -6.27 6.20
CA PHE A 37 1.49 -5.12 5.39
C PHE A 37 0.27 -4.38 4.82
N PHE A 38 -0.70 -5.13 4.30
CA PHE A 38 -1.97 -4.54 3.84
C PHE A 38 -2.71 -3.79 4.95
N VAL A 39 -2.73 -4.35 6.18
CA VAL A 39 -3.34 -3.67 7.33
C VAL A 39 -2.62 -2.36 7.65
N ALA A 40 -1.28 -2.34 7.60
CA ALA A 40 -0.50 -1.13 7.83
C ALA A 40 -0.78 -0.05 6.77
N ASP A 41 -0.91 -0.44 5.51
CA ASP A 41 -1.28 0.48 4.42
C ASP A 41 -2.67 1.09 4.66
N VAL A 42 -3.68 0.25 4.92
CA VAL A 42 -5.05 0.71 5.19
C VAL A 42 -5.10 1.61 6.42
N ALA A 43 -4.36 1.27 7.48
CA ALA A 43 -4.27 2.10 8.68
C ALA A 43 -3.64 3.46 8.37
N THR A 44 -2.62 3.50 7.52
CA THR A 44 -1.96 4.73 7.08
C THR A 44 -2.90 5.60 6.22
N VAL A 45 -3.65 4.99 5.29
CA VAL A 45 -4.72 5.70 4.55
C VAL A 45 -5.73 6.29 5.53
N GLY A 46 -6.22 5.46 6.46
CA GLY A 46 -7.21 5.87 7.45
C GLY A 46 -6.70 7.04 8.30
N LEU A 47 -5.43 7.01 8.71
CA LEU A 47 -4.79 8.09 9.45
C LEU A 47 -4.75 9.38 8.64
N PHE A 48 -4.38 9.33 7.36
CA PHE A 48 -4.34 10.52 6.51
C PHE A 48 -5.73 11.08 6.21
N ILE A 49 -6.76 10.24 6.15
CA ILE A 49 -8.15 10.68 6.03
C ILE A 49 -8.61 11.32 7.34
N ALA A 50 -8.26 10.75 8.49
CA ALA A 50 -8.64 11.26 9.80
C ALA A 50 -7.94 12.58 10.17
N VAL A 51 -6.67 12.74 9.75
CA VAL A 51 -5.84 13.91 10.04
C VAL A 51 -5.27 14.47 8.73
N PRO A 52 -6.08 15.18 7.94
CA PRO A 52 -5.68 15.67 6.61
C PRO A 52 -4.62 16.76 6.67
N GLU A 53 -4.38 17.39 7.83
CA GLU A 53 -3.30 18.37 7.98
C GLU A 53 -1.92 17.76 7.68
N ILE A 54 -1.71 16.47 7.99
CA ILE A 54 -0.44 15.77 7.76
C ILE A 54 -0.06 15.82 6.28
N VAL A 55 -1.02 15.53 5.40
CA VAL A 55 -0.80 15.45 3.94
C VAL A 55 -0.99 16.80 3.25
N THR A 56 -1.79 17.71 3.83
CA THR A 56 -2.05 19.03 3.25
C THR A 56 -1.09 20.12 3.71
N PHE A 57 -0.18 19.83 4.65
CA PHE A 57 0.80 20.81 5.17
C PHE A 57 1.59 21.49 4.04
N LEU A 58 2.24 20.68 3.19
CA LEU A 58 3.06 21.20 2.10
C LEU A 58 2.24 21.93 1.02
N PRO A 59 1.13 21.36 0.50
CA PRO A 59 0.24 22.10 -0.41
C PRO A 59 -0.24 23.44 0.15
N ARG A 60 -0.60 23.49 1.44
CA ARG A 60 -1.05 24.72 2.10
C ARG A 60 0.05 25.77 2.13
N LEU A 61 1.29 25.35 2.43
CA LEU A 61 2.44 26.24 2.41
C LEU A 61 2.72 26.80 1.00
N MET A 62 2.63 25.96 -0.05
CA MET A 62 2.85 26.42 -1.42
C MET A 62 1.76 27.38 -1.91
N LEU A 63 0.48 27.08 -1.60
CA LEU A 63 -0.66 27.91 -1.99
C LEU A 63 -0.72 29.25 -1.24
N GLN A 64 -0.11 29.36 -0.07
CA GLN A 64 -0.01 30.62 0.68
C GLN A 64 1.12 31.54 0.18
N ASN A 65 2.08 31.01 -0.58
CA ASN A 65 3.21 31.77 -1.15
C ASN A 65 2.99 32.18 -2.63
N LEU A 66 1.80 31.90 -3.17
CA LEU A 66 1.29 32.40 -4.45
C LEU A 66 0.31 33.54 -4.18
#